data_AF-A0A0F8WPK3-F1
#
_entry.id   AF-A0A0F8WPK3-F1
#
_cell.length_a   1.000
_cell.length_b   1.000
_cell.length_c   1.000
_cell.angle_alpha   90.00
_cell.angle_beta   90.00
_cell.angle_gamma   90.00
#
_symmetry.space_group_name_H-M   'P 1'
#
loop_
_entity.id
_entity.type
_entity.pdbx_description
1 polymer ?
#
loop_
_entity_poly.entity_id
_entity_poly.type
_entity_poly.pdbx_seq_one_letter_code
_entity_poly.pdbx_strand_id
1 'polypeptide(L)'
;MVLKFTDSEITVIKVWAENNIHGGHWGDGDFFIPEEEIILQKLDNVKNGKININEFETGIILTWSESLRGVYTMEDESAIRKLKEAVKQDD
;
A
#
# COMPACT_ATOMS: atom_id res chain seq x y z
N MET A 1 6.42 -7.37 -10.03
CA MET A 1 7.53 -7.52 -9.06
C MET A 1 7.04 -8.21 -7.80
N VAL A 2 7.90 -8.94 -7.08
CA VAL A 2 7.51 -9.61 -5.83
C VAL A 2 8.20 -8.92 -4.64
N LEU A 3 7.41 -8.35 -3.74
CA LEU A 3 7.91 -7.75 -2.50
C LEU A 3 7.67 -8.67 -1.32
N LYS A 4 8.58 -8.62 -0.34
CA LYS A 4 8.47 -9.36 0.91
C LYS A 4 8.26 -8.41 2.09
N PHE A 5 7.07 -8.49 2.66
CA PHE A 5 6.65 -7.77 3.86
C PHE A 5 6.55 -8.70 5.06
N THR A 6 6.70 -8.15 6.25
CA THR A 6 6.32 -8.80 7.51
C THR A 6 4.81 -8.64 7.72
N ASP A 7 4.24 -9.42 8.63
CA ASP A 7 2.81 -9.31 8.96
C ASP A 7 2.46 -7.92 9.51
N SER A 8 3.37 -7.30 10.28
CA SER A 8 3.22 -5.93 10.76
C SER A 8 3.23 -4.92 9.62
N GLU A 9 4.16 -5.02 8.66
CA GLU A 9 4.20 -4.14 7.49
C GLU A 9 2.93 -4.27 6.64
N ILE A 10 2.41 -5.49 6.46
CA ILE A 10 1.14 -5.71 5.75
C ILE A 10 -0.03 -5.06 6.49
N THR A 11 -0.06 -5.21 7.82
CA THR A 11 -1.10 -4.61 8.66
C THR A 11 -1.09 -3.10 8.51
N VAL A 12 0.09 -2.49 8.57
CA VAL A 12 0.27 -1.04 8.44
C VAL A 12 -0.15 -0.55 7.05
N ILE A 13 0.20 -1.27 5.97
CA ILE A 13 -0.28 -0.96 4.61
C ILE A 13 -1.81 -1.00 4.51
N LYS A 14 -2.46 -1.99 5.15
CA LYS A 14 -3.94 -2.07 5.18
C LYS A 14 -4.54 -0.88 5.93
N VAL A 15 -3.93 -0.46 7.04
CA VAL A 15 -4.35 0.75 7.77
C VAL A 15 -4.23 2.00 6.89
N TRP A 16 -3.20 2.10 6.05
CA TRP A 16 -3.11 3.21 5.08
C TRP A 16 -4.27 3.16 4.10
N ALA A 17 -4.55 1.98 3.53
CA ALA A 17 -5.65 1.79 2.59
C ALA A 17 -7.00 2.19 3.21
N GLU A 18 -7.30 1.72 4.42
CA GLU A 18 -8.53 2.05 5.15
C GLU A 18 -8.69 3.57 5.36
N ASN A 19 -7.60 4.26 5.74
CA ASN A 19 -7.64 5.71 5.96
C ASN A 19 -7.82 6.52 4.67
N ASN A 20 -7.39 6.01 3.51
CA ASN A 20 -7.50 6.72 2.23
C ASN A 20 -8.82 6.40 1.51
N ILE A 21 -9.24 5.14 1.54
CA ILE A 21 -10.43 4.66 0.84
C ILE A 21 -11.69 5.05 1.61
N HIS A 22 -11.71 4.92 2.94
CA HIS A 22 -12.89 5.25 3.75
C HIS A 22 -12.84 6.66 4.38
N GLY A 23 -11.67 7.32 4.40
CA GLY A 23 -11.47 8.63 5.04
C GLY A 23 -11.95 9.85 4.25
N GLY A 24 -12.37 9.66 3.00
CA GLY A 24 -13.05 10.67 2.18
C GLY A 24 -12.14 11.77 1.61
N HIS A 25 -12.10 11.88 0.27
CA HIS A 25 -12.14 13.12 -0.52
C HIS A 25 -11.90 12.86 -2.02
N TRP A 26 -12.85 12.18 -2.67
CA TRP A 26 -13.25 12.52 -4.03
C TRP A 26 -14.78 12.57 -3.99
N GLY A 27 -15.36 13.76 -4.17
CA GLY A 27 -16.81 13.96 -4.09
C GLY A 27 -17.57 13.05 -5.05
N ASP A 28 -18.72 12.59 -4.59
CA ASP A 28 -19.71 11.74 -5.28
C ASP A 28 -19.31 10.29 -5.57
N GLY A 29 -19.72 9.42 -4.65
CA GLY A 29 -19.88 7.98 -4.86
C GLY A 29 -18.76 7.15 -4.25
N ASP A 30 -19.13 6.00 -3.67
CA ASP A 30 -18.23 4.87 -3.38
C ASP A 30 -17.55 4.40 -4.67
N PHE A 31 -16.60 5.18 -5.17
CA PHE A 31 -15.83 4.83 -6.36
C PHE A 31 -14.55 4.16 -5.89
N PHE A 32 -14.64 2.86 -5.63
CA PHE A 32 -13.46 2.03 -5.59
C PHE A 32 -12.83 2.06 -6.98
N ILE A 33 -11.60 2.56 -7.08
CA ILE A 33 -10.82 2.35 -8.28
C ILE A 33 -10.52 0.84 -8.32
N PRO A 34 -10.81 0.13 -9.43
CA PRO A 34 -10.64 -1.33 -9.51
C PRO A 34 -9.26 -1.81 -9.05
N GLU A 35 -8.23 -1.01 -9.29
CA GLU A 35 -6.86 -1.28 -8.90
C GLU A 35 -6.65 -1.25 -7.37
N GLU A 36 -7.38 -0.41 -6.62
CA GLU A 36 -7.33 -0.40 -5.15
C GLU A 36 -7.93 -1.67 -4.56
N GLU A 37 -9.05 -2.16 -5.10
CA GLU A 37 -9.64 -3.44 -4.69
C GLU A 37 -8.70 -4.62 -4.99
N ILE A 38 -8.05 -4.62 -6.15
CA ILE A 38 -7.06 -5.65 -6.52
C ILE A 38 -5.91 -5.65 -5.52
N ILE A 39 -5.41 -4.48 -5.12
CA ILE A 39 -4.34 -4.37 -4.12
C ILE A 39 -4.79 -4.92 -2.76
N LEU A 40 -6.00 -4.57 -2.31
CA LEU A 40 -6.56 -5.11 -1.07
C LEU A 40 -6.69 -6.62 -1.11
N GLN A 41 -7.24 -7.18 -2.19
CA GLN A 41 -7.33 -8.63 -2.36
C GLN A 41 -5.95 -9.30 -2.34
N LYS A 42 -4.94 -8.68 -2.93
CA LYS A 42 -3.56 -9.19 -2.87
C LYS A 42 -3.01 -9.18 -1.45
N LEU A 43 -3.25 -8.11 -0.69
CA LEU A 43 -2.85 -7.97 0.72
C LEU A 43 -3.57 -8.98 1.62
N ASP A 44 -4.85 -9.27 1.38
CA ASP A 44 -5.60 -10.31 2.11
C ASP A 44 -5.15 -11.74 1.78
N ASN A 45 -4.69 -11.97 0.56
CA ASN A 45 -4.23 -13.28 0.11
C ASN A 45 -2.70 -13.48 0.24
N VAL A 46 -1.99 -12.57 0.90
CA VAL A 46 -0.55 -12.73 1.12
C VAL A 46 -0.27 -14.03 1.87
N LYS A 47 0.65 -14.83 1.31
CA LYS A 47 1.22 -16.01 1.96
C LYS A 47 2.72 -15.82 2.15
N ASN A 48 3.22 -16.10 3.35
CA ASN A 48 4.65 -15.96 3.71
C ASN A 48 5.22 -14.56 3.49
N GLY A 49 4.39 -13.52 3.64
CA GLY A 49 4.80 -12.13 3.47
C GLY A 49 5.07 -11.71 2.01
N LYS A 50 4.88 -12.60 1.03
CA LYS A 50 5.17 -12.30 -0.37
C LYS A 50 3.93 -11.77 -1.08
N ILE A 51 4.06 -10.59 -1.67
CA ILE A 51 3.01 -9.99 -2.48
C ILE A 51 3.55 -9.72 -3.88
N ASN A 52 2.75 -10.06 -4.90
CA ASN A 52 3.06 -9.74 -6.29
C ASN A 52 2.33 -8.45 -6.67
N ILE A 53 3.09 -7.37 -6.80
CA ILE A 53 2.56 -6.05 -7.19
C ILE A 53 3.27 -5.53 -8.43
N ASN A 54 2.66 -4.63 -9.18
CA ASN A 54 3.31 -3.90 -10.27
C ASN A 54 3.70 -2.47 -9.83
N GLU A 55 4.35 -1.71 -10.71
CA GLU A 55 4.79 -0.34 -10.41
C GLU A 55 3.62 0.60 -10.11
N PHE A 56 2.54 0.48 -10.89
CA PHE A 56 1.33 1.30 -10.70
C PHE A 56 0.69 1.06 -9.32
N GLU A 57 0.54 -0.21 -8.95
CA GLU A 57 0.05 -0.63 -7.63
C GLU A 57 0.98 -0.17 -6.50
N THR A 58 2.29 -0.20 -6.73
CA THR A 58 3.29 0.34 -5.79
C THR A 58 3.10 1.84 -5.60
N GLY A 59 2.83 2.58 -6.67
CA GLY A 59 2.51 4.02 -6.64
C GLY A 59 1.23 4.34 -5.87
N ILE A 60 0.19 3.53 -6.03
CA ILE A 60 -1.05 3.66 -5.24
C ILE A 60 -0.75 3.46 -3.75
N ILE A 61 -0.05 2.39 -3.37
CA ILE A 61 0.28 2.12 -1.96
C ILE A 61 1.14 3.25 -1.37
N LEU A 62 2.09 3.80 -2.13
CA LEU A 62 2.89 4.94 -1.70
C LEU A 62 2.02 6.18 -1.48
N THR A 63 1.05 6.45 -2.34
CA THR A 63 0.08 7.55 -2.15
C THR A 63 -0.66 7.37 -0.82
N TRP A 64 -1.11 6.15 -0.50
CA TRP A 64 -1.79 5.91 0.78
C TRP A 64 -0.89 6.22 1.99
N SER A 65 0.41 5.95 1.89
CA SER A 65 1.36 6.23 2.98
C SER A 65 1.54 7.74 3.29
N GLU A 66 1.28 8.62 2.32
CA GLU A 66 1.40 10.08 2.51
C GLU A 66 0.32 10.65 3.45
N SER A 67 -0.79 9.91 3.64
CA SER A 67 -1.88 10.29 4.54
C SER A 67 -1.49 10.36 6.03
N LEU A 68 -0.35 9.78 6.41
CA LEU A 68 0.10 9.67 7.80
C LEU A 68 0.58 10.99 8.44
N ARG A 69 0.52 12.11 7.70
CA ARG A 69 0.87 13.46 8.20
C ARG A 69 2.22 13.55 8.93
N GLY A 70 3.19 12.71 8.56
CA GLY A 70 4.54 12.73 9.12
C GLY A 70 4.75 11.96 10.43
N VAL A 71 3.75 11.22 10.91
CA VAL A 71 3.90 10.31 12.06
C VAL A 71 4.10 8.89 11.51
N TYR A 72 5.34 8.43 11.50
CA TYR A 72 5.70 7.10 11.02
C TYR A 72 6.19 6.22 12.17
N THR A 73 5.69 4.99 12.25
CA THR A 73 6.30 3.91 13.02
C THR A 73 7.50 3.32 12.26
N MET A 74 8.30 2.50 12.92
CA MET A 74 9.43 1.81 12.27
C MET A 74 8.95 0.89 11.14
N GLU A 75 7.77 0.29 11.32
CA GLU A 75 7.10 -0.54 10.33
C GLU A 75 6.64 0.27 9.12
N ASP A 76 6.13 1.49 9.33
CA ASP A 76 5.77 2.40 8.24
C ASP A 76 7.01 2.73 7.39
N GLU A 77 8.09 3.17 8.04
CA GLU A 77 9.34 3.54 7.35
C GLU A 77 9.94 2.35 6.59
N SER A 78 9.91 1.16 7.19
CA SER A 78 10.41 -0.06 6.54
C SER A 78 9.58 -0.42 5.30
N ALA A 79 8.25 -0.36 5.38
CA ALA A 79 7.36 -0.62 4.26
C ALA A 79 7.55 0.41 3.13
N ILE A 80 7.58 1.70 3.46
CA ILE A 80 7.81 2.79 2.50
C ILE A 80 9.16 2.62 1.80
N ARG A 81 10.22 2.28 2.54
CA ARG A 81 11.55 2.05 1.95
C ARG A 81 11.50 0.94 0.92
N LYS A 82 10.91 -0.22 1.25
CA LYS A 82 10.79 -1.36 0.33
C LYS A 82 10.02 -1.00 -0.94
N LEU A 83 8.93 -0.25 -0.81
CA LEU A 83 8.12 0.22 -1.95
C LEU A 83 8.93 1.19 -2.82
N LYS A 84 9.65 2.16 -2.23
CA LYS A 84 10.50 3.11 -2.97
C LYS A 84 11.68 2.43 -3.67
N GLU A 85 12.32 1.45 -3.02
CA GLU A 85 13.38 0.65 -3.63
C GLU A 85 12.89 -0.18 -4.81
N ALA A 86 11.62 -0.59 -4.78
CA ALA A 86 11.01 -1.36 -5.85
C ALA A 86 10.75 -0.50 -7.09
N VAL A 87 10.26 0.73 -6.92
CA VAL A 87 10.05 1.68 -8.03
C VAL A 87 11.38 2.14 -8.64
N LYS A 88 12.43 2.30 -7.84
CA LYS A 88 13.76 2.73 -8.33
C LYS A 88 14.52 1.68 -9.13
N GLN A 89 14.06 0.43 -9.15
CA GLN A 89 14.75 -0.67 -9.84
C GLN A 89 14.23 -0.92 -11.26
N ASP A 90 13.16 -0.23 -11.69
CA ASP A 90 12.56 -0.35 -13.03
C ASP A 90 12.95 0.85 -13.97
N ASP A 91 13.82 1.76 -13.53
CA ASP A 91 14.44 2.86 -14.31
C ASP A 91 15.88 2.50 -14.76
#